data_AF-A0A7Y0ZEK5-F1
#
_entry.id   AF-A0A7Y0ZEK5-F1
#
_cell.length_a   1.000
_cell.length_b   1.000
_cell.length_c   1.000
_cell.angle_alpha   90.00
_cell.angle_beta   90.00
_cell.angle_gamma   90.00
#
_symmetry.space_group_name_H-M   'P 1'
#
loop_
_entity.id
_entity.type
_entity.pdbx_description
1 polymer ?
#
loop_
_entity_poly.entity_id
_entity_poly.type
_entity_poly.pdbx_seq_one_letter_code
_entity_poly.pdbx_strand_id
1 'polypeptide(L)'
;MSKFISGTWGHIFEADEHERMTRIVIDAESQKLVFAQIQRMRSMDSSYSEACRHEMADLEESLLDANADLFNDPVGFGLITSHEIPEWAANLT
;
A
#
# COMPACT_ATOMS: atom_id res chain seq x y z
N MET A 1 -13.10 -16.10 2.82
CA MET A 1 -11.67 -16.46 3.01
C MET A 1 -10.95 -15.20 2.61
N SER A 2 -10.46 -14.44 3.58
CA SER A 2 -9.95 -13.10 3.30
C SER A 2 -8.70 -13.19 2.44
N LYS A 3 -8.67 -12.37 1.40
CA LYS A 3 -7.58 -12.26 0.45
C LYS A 3 -7.03 -10.85 0.60
N PHE A 4 -5.77 -10.74 0.96
CA PHE A 4 -5.07 -9.48 1.09
C PHE A 4 -4.12 -9.32 -0.09
N ILE A 5 -4.17 -8.17 -0.73
CA ILE A 5 -3.20 -7.75 -1.73
C ILE A 5 -2.17 -6.92 -0.99
N SER A 6 -0.92 -7.34 -1.01
CA SER A 6 0.15 -6.61 -0.34
C SER A 6 1.35 -6.46 -1.26
N GLY A 7 2.07 -5.36 -1.12
CA GLY A 7 3.26 -5.12 -1.93
C GLY A 7 3.79 -3.72 -1.76
N THR A 8 4.70 -3.34 -2.65
CA THR A 8 5.30 -2.01 -2.69
C THR A 8 4.68 -1.17 -3.79
N TRP A 9 4.31 0.05 -3.45
CA TRP A 9 3.70 1.02 -4.35
C TRP A 9 4.48 2.33 -4.30
N GLY A 10 5.04 2.75 -5.43
CA GLY A 10 5.68 4.05 -5.56
C GLY A 10 4.62 5.13 -5.71
N HIS A 11 4.56 6.08 -4.79
CA HIS A 11 3.62 7.20 -4.88
C HIS A 11 4.34 8.53 -4.66
N ILE A 12 4.01 9.51 -5.49
CA ILE A 12 4.45 10.89 -5.32
C ILE A 12 3.29 11.60 -4.64
N PHE A 13 3.43 11.85 -3.34
CA PHE A 13 2.45 12.63 -2.60
C PHE A 13 2.51 14.09 -3.06
N GLU A 14 1.37 14.77 -3.15
CA GLU A 14 1.30 16.17 -3.59
C GLU A 14 2.17 17.11 -2.73
N ALA A 15 2.37 16.75 -1.46
CA ALA A 15 3.20 17.48 -0.51
C ALA A 15 4.72 17.22 -0.66
N ASP A 16 5.13 16.33 -1.55
CA ASP A 16 6.50 15.84 -1.67
C ASP A 16 7.06 16.00 -3.09
N GLU A 17 8.27 16.53 -3.21
CA GLU A 17 8.98 16.66 -4.50
C GLU A 17 9.54 15.31 -5.01
N HIS A 18 9.42 14.23 -4.22
CA HIS A 18 10.08 12.96 -4.50
C HIS A 18 9.12 11.78 -4.32
N GLU A 19 9.20 10.82 -5.26
CA GLU A 19 8.53 9.52 -5.14
C GLU A 19 8.97 8.83 -3.85
N ARG A 20 7.99 8.37 -3.07
CA ARG A 20 8.22 7.57 -1.88
C ARG A 20 7.76 6.15 -2.16
N MET A 21 8.62 5.20 -1.78
CA MET A 21 8.22 3.81 -1.68
C MET A 21 7.22 3.68 -0.54
N THR A 22 6.05 3.15 -0.85
CA THR A 22 5.03 2.81 0.14
C THR A 22 4.82 1.31 0.14
N ARG A 23 4.49 0.73 1.29
CA ARG A 23 4.05 -0.66 1.42
C ARG A 23 2.58 -0.62 1.73
N ILE A 24 1.77 -1.27 0.91
CA ILE A 24 0.32 -1.22 1.02
C ILE A 24 -0.24 -2.61 1.29
N VAL A 25 -1.33 -2.65 2.04
CA VAL A 25 -2.16 -3.84 2.23
C VAL A 25 -3.59 -3.44 1.92
N ILE A 26 -4.16 -4.10 0.94
CA ILE A 26 -5.52 -3.91 0.46
C ILE A 26 -6.30 -5.19 0.76
N ASP A 27 -7.50 -5.04 1.30
CA ASP A 27 -8.44 -6.16 1.39
C ASP A 27 -9.08 -6.36 0.02
N ALA A 28 -8.86 -7.52 -0.60
CA ALA A 28 -9.43 -7.83 -1.91
C ALA A 28 -10.94 -8.07 -1.87
N GLU A 29 -11.50 -8.44 -0.71
CA GLU A 29 -12.95 -8.64 -0.54
C GLU A 29 -13.68 -7.29 -0.54
N SER A 30 -13.16 -6.31 0.21
CA SER A 30 -13.74 -4.97 0.35
C SER A 30 -13.18 -3.96 -0.65
N GLN A 31 -12.11 -4.32 -1.37
CA GLN A 31 -11.37 -3.47 -2.30
C GLN A 31 -10.90 -2.16 -1.66
N LYS A 32 -10.40 -2.23 -0.42
CA LYS A 32 -10.03 -1.07 0.40
C LYS A 32 -8.64 -1.19 0.97
N LEU A 33 -7.94 -0.07 1.06
CA LEU A 33 -6.63 0.00 1.70
C LEU A 33 -6.81 -0.16 3.22
N VAL A 34 -6.40 -1.30 3.75
CA VAL A 34 -6.49 -1.58 5.20
C VAL A 34 -5.26 -1.07 5.94
N PHE A 35 -4.10 -1.04 5.29
CA PHE A 35 -2.86 -0.57 5.90
C PHE A 35 -1.90 0.00 4.87
N ALA A 36 -1.12 1.00 5.27
CA ALA A 36 0.00 1.48 4.48
C ALA A 36 1.16 1.94 5.36
N GLN A 37 2.37 1.70 4.89
CA GLN A 37 3.60 2.28 5.43
C GLN A 37 4.29 3.09 4.34
N ILE A 38 4.90 4.20 4.70
CA ILE A 38 5.57 5.11 3.78
C ILE A 38 7.03 5.18 4.18
N GLN A 39 7.92 5.01 3.22
CA GLN A 39 9.36 5.18 3.43
C GLN A 39 9.66 6.68 3.60
N ARG A 40 9.97 7.09 4.83
CA ARG A 40 10.33 8.49 5.14
C ARG A 40 11.76 8.84 4.70
N MET A 41 12.67 7.86 4.70
CA MET A 41 14.05 8.02 4.20
C MET A 41 14.39 6.93 3.20
N ARG A 42 14.69 7.30 1.95
CA ARG A 42 15.10 6.36 0.89
C ARG A 42 16.34 5.53 1.24
N SER A 43 17.25 6.06 2.05
CA SER A 43 18.51 5.40 2.41
C SER A 43 18.38 4.38 3.55
N MET A 44 17.21 4.25 4.17
CA MET A 44 16.98 3.34 5.29
C MET A 44 15.70 2.53 5.07
N ASP A 45 15.84 1.21 4.99
CA ASP A 45 14.67 0.32 4.97
C ASP A 45 13.92 0.38 6.32
N SER A 46 14.59 0.67 7.43
CA SER A 46 13.92 0.85 8.72
C SER A 46 13.12 2.16 8.85
N SER A 47 13.09 3.00 7.82
CA SER A 47 12.35 4.27 7.82
C SER A 47 10.94 4.17 7.27
N TYR A 48 10.42 2.96 7.05
CA TYR A 48 8.98 2.77 6.88
C TYR A 48 8.28 3.19 8.17
N SER A 49 7.38 4.15 8.05
CA SER A 49 6.49 4.57 9.12
C SER A 49 5.06 4.44 8.65
N GLU A 50 4.14 4.18 9.57
CA GLU A 50 2.72 4.08 9.25
C GLU A 50 2.25 5.37 8.54
N ALA A 51 1.45 5.18 7.49
CA ALA A 51 0.82 6.29 6.80
C ALA A 51 -0.17 6.97 7.75
N CYS A 52 -0.13 8.30 7.80
CA CYS A 52 -1.16 9.06 8.50
C CYS A 52 -2.50 8.95 7.76
N ARG A 53 -3.60 9.28 8.44
CA ARG A 53 -4.95 9.22 7.85
C ARG A 53 -5.07 9.99 6.53
N HIS A 54 -4.41 11.15 6.40
CA HIS A 54 -4.40 11.91 5.15
C HIS A 54 -3.64 11.18 4.03
N GLU A 55 -2.48 10.60 4.33
CA GLU A 55 -1.68 9.88 3.36
C GLU A 55 -2.33 8.55 2.95
N MET A 56 -3.03 7.89 3.89
CA MET A 56 -3.86 6.73 3.56
C MET A 56 -5.01 7.10 2.63
N ALA A 57 -5.67 8.24 2.83
CA ALA A 57 -6.73 8.70 1.94
C ALA A 57 -6.20 9.06 0.54
N ASP A 58 -5.05 9.74 0.48
CA ASP A 58 -4.37 10.09 -0.77
C ASP A 58 -3.90 8.84 -1.54
N LEU A 59 -3.29 7.88 -0.83
CA LEU A 59 -2.94 6.58 -1.40
C LEU A 59 -4.18 5.80 -1.82
N GLU A 60 -5.23 5.77 -1.01
CA GLU A 60 -6.46 5.07 -1.34
C GLU A 60 -7.12 5.67 -2.59
N GLU A 61 -7.13 6.99 -2.75
CA GLU A 61 -7.66 7.67 -3.95
C GLU A 61 -6.81 7.34 -5.18
N SER A 62 -5.49 7.45 -5.09
CA SER A 62 -4.54 7.09 -6.16
C SER A 62 -4.65 5.61 -6.55
N LEU A 63 -4.74 4.74 -5.55
CA LEU A 63 -4.97 3.32 -5.75
C LEU A 63 -6.34 3.09 -6.37
N LEU A 64 -7.42 3.72 -5.90
CA LEU A 64 -8.78 3.59 -6.45
C LEU A 64 -8.88 4.05 -7.91
N ASP A 65 -8.17 5.10 -8.27
CA ASP A 65 -8.07 5.56 -9.65
C ASP A 65 -7.30 4.53 -10.51
N ALA A 66 -6.21 3.97 -9.99
CA ALA A 66 -5.48 2.87 -10.61
C ALA A 66 -6.19 1.49 -10.50
N ASN A 67 -7.21 1.36 -9.64
CA ASN A 67 -7.66 0.08 -9.08
C ASN A 67 -8.43 -0.77 -10.08
N ALA A 68 -8.98 -0.18 -11.15
CA ALA A 68 -9.74 -0.94 -12.15
C ALA A 68 -8.90 -2.09 -12.74
N ASP A 69 -7.60 -1.87 -12.92
CA ASP A 69 -6.65 -2.88 -13.40
C ASP A 69 -5.91 -3.59 -12.26
N LEU A 70 -5.61 -2.89 -11.15
CA LEU A 70 -4.88 -3.47 -10.00
C LEU A 70 -5.59 -4.68 -9.39
N PHE A 71 -6.92 -4.64 -9.29
CA PHE A 71 -7.69 -5.79 -8.77
C PHE A 71 -7.82 -6.93 -9.79
N ASN A 72 -7.66 -6.64 -11.08
CA ASN A 72 -7.70 -7.64 -12.15
C ASN A 72 -6.36 -8.37 -12.26
N ASP A 73 -5.25 -7.62 -12.22
CA ASP A 73 -3.89 -8.16 -12.34
C ASP A 73 -2.92 -7.54 -11.32
N PRO A 74 -3.05 -7.87 -10.02
CA PRO A 74 -2.18 -7.32 -8.97
C PRO A 74 -0.70 -7.67 -9.20
N VAL A 75 -0.44 -8.80 -9.85
CA VAL A 75 0.93 -9.27 -10.17
C VAL A 75 1.62 -8.34 -11.17
N GLY A 76 0.90 -7.78 -12.15
CA GLY A 76 1.43 -6.80 -13.11
C GLY A 76 1.90 -5.51 -12.46
N PHE A 77 1.35 -5.18 -11.29
CA PHE A 77 1.78 -4.04 -10.46
C PHE A 77 2.86 -4.42 -9.43
N GLY A 78 3.35 -5.65 -9.44
CA GLY A 78 4.33 -6.14 -8.46
C GLY A 78 3.74 -6.40 -7.07
N LEU A 79 2.40 -6.54 -6.98
CA LEU A 79 1.71 -6.88 -5.75
C LEU A 79 1.51 -8.40 -5.63
N ILE A 80 1.43 -8.86 -4.39
CA ILE A 80 1.27 -10.26 -4.03
C ILE A 80 -0.07 -10.44 -3.37
N THR A 81 -0.86 -11.40 -3.85
CA THR A 81 -2.10 -11.81 -3.20
C THR A 81 -1.83 -12.92 -2.21
N SER A 82 -2.09 -12.67 -0.93
CA SER A 82 -1.89 -13.60 0.17
C SER A 82 -3.18 -13.77 0.96
N HIS A 83 -3.31 -14.91 1.64
CA HIS A 83 -4.42 -15.12 2.60
C HIS A 83 -4.08 -14.61 4.01
N GLU A 84 -2.86 -14.12 4.18
CA GLU A 84 -2.30 -13.67 5.45
C GLU A 84 -1.80 -12.24 5.28
N ILE A 85 -1.92 -11.46 6.35
CA ILE A 85 -1.35 -10.13 6.44
C ILE A 85 0.16 -10.30 6.57
N PRO A 86 0.98 -9.59 5.78
CA PRO A 86 2.42 -9.73 5.87
C PRO A 86 2.95 -9.31 7.25
N GLU A 87 4.05 -9.93 7.70
CA GLU A 87 4.62 -9.73 9.04
C GLU A 87 4.90 -8.24 9.37
N TRP A 88 5.27 -7.44 8.37
CA TRP A 88 5.49 -6.01 8.53
C TRP A 88 4.20 -5.19 8.78
N ALA A 89 3.05 -5.75 8.43
CA ALA A 89 1.72 -5.21 8.70
C ALA A 89 1.00 -5.94 9.84
N ALA A 90 1.72 -6.72 10.64
CA ALA A 90 1.15 -7.44 11.79
C ALA A 90 0.48 -6.53 12.83
N ASN A 91 0.72 -5.21 12.81
CA ASN A 91 0.02 -4.22 13.64
C ASN A 91 -1.47 -4.06 13.32
N LEU A 92 -1.98 -4.68 12.25
CA LEU A 92 -3.41 -4.64 11.90
C LEU A 92 -4.28 -5.54 12.79
N THR A 93 -3.69 -6.32 13.72
CA THR A 93 -4.38 -7.27 14.60
C THR A 93 -5.05 -6.63 15.81
#